data_AF-A0A2P4SL47-F1
#
_entry.id   AF-A0A2P4SL47-F1
#
_cell.length_a   1.000
_cell.length_b   1.000
_cell.length_c   1.000
_cell.angle_alpha   90.00
_cell.angle_beta   90.00
_cell.angle_gamma   90.00
#
_symmetry.space_group_name_H-M   'P 1'
#
loop_
_entity.id
_entity.type
_entity.pdbx_description
1 polymer ?
#
loop_
_entity_poly.entity_id
_entity_poly.type
_entity_poly.pdbx_seq_one_letter_code
_entity_poly.pdbx_strand_id
1 'polypeptide(L)'
;MAAQFTILIKNHIRFPRFGFSKANIQPAENHYLKSCTFNATSALYCPIFRLGFLAEQAGEDFAVLAEKGGVIGVIISWDCNLDLPDSECNPRYSFRRLDPKGALASPGYNYRFAKYYSWNGTCTRVLTKAYGIRVDVIVQGQAGKFSLIPTVITLATALTSVGLGSFLCDWVLLCCMDKERRYSSRKFEQVPLG
;
A
#
# COMPACT_ATOMS: atom_id res chain seq x y z
N MET A 1 18.95 24.41 -0.93
CA MET A 1 19.54 23.84 -2.16
C MET A 1 19.11 22.40 -2.40
N ALA A 2 19.26 21.48 -1.42
CA ALA A 2 18.88 20.07 -1.58
C ALA A 2 17.37 19.81 -1.81
N ALA A 3 16.49 20.73 -1.39
CA ALA A 3 15.03 20.61 -1.64
C ALA A 3 14.66 20.56 -3.14
N GLN A 4 15.51 21.13 -4.01
CA GLN A 4 15.29 21.16 -5.46
C GLN A 4 15.88 19.96 -6.18
N PHE A 5 16.55 19.04 -5.46
CA PHE A 5 17.05 17.82 -6.07
C PHE A 5 15.88 16.94 -6.53
N THR A 6 16.09 16.27 -7.65
CA THR A 6 15.10 15.41 -8.29
C THR A 6 15.49 13.95 -8.15
N ILE A 7 14.51 13.10 -7.85
CA ILE A 7 14.64 11.65 -7.78
C ILE A 7 13.84 11.05 -8.93
N LEU A 8 14.49 10.25 -9.77
CA LEU A 8 13.85 9.47 -10.82
C LEU A 8 13.55 8.06 -10.29
N ILE A 9 12.27 7.69 -10.21
CA ILE A 9 11.85 6.35 -9.76
C ILE A 9 11.37 5.53 -10.95
N LYS A 10 12.14 4.49 -11.31
CA LYS A 10 11.74 3.50 -12.33
C LYS A 10 11.15 2.28 -11.64
N ASN A 11 9.86 2.04 -11.82
CA ASN A 11 9.16 0.92 -11.24
C ASN A 11 8.51 0.05 -12.33
N HIS A 12 8.79 -1.25 -12.27
CA HIS A 12 8.21 -2.25 -13.16
C HIS A 12 7.56 -3.35 -12.31
N ILE A 13 6.25 -3.53 -12.45
CA ILE A 13 5.49 -4.57 -11.76
C ILE A 13 5.18 -5.73 -12.69
N ARG A 14 5.06 -6.92 -12.10
CA ARG A 14 4.60 -8.13 -12.79
C ARG A 14 3.70 -8.90 -11.83
N PHE A 15 2.53 -9.31 -12.31
CA PHE A 15 1.65 -10.26 -11.62
C PHE A 15 1.78 -11.61 -12.34
N PRO A 16 2.68 -12.51 -11.88
CA PRO A 16 3.05 -13.71 -12.64
C PRO A 16 1.88 -14.66 -12.88
N ARG A 17 0.97 -14.77 -11.89
CA ARG A 17 -0.24 -15.60 -11.97
C ARG A 17 -1.12 -15.25 -13.18
N PHE A 18 -1.15 -13.99 -13.58
CA PHE A 18 -1.99 -13.48 -14.66
C PHE A 18 -1.20 -13.15 -15.93
N GLY A 19 0.14 -13.32 -15.92
CA GLY A 19 1.01 -12.95 -17.03
C GLY A 19 1.06 -11.44 -17.33
N PHE A 20 0.56 -10.59 -16.42
CA PHE A 20 0.46 -9.15 -16.62
C PHE A 20 1.72 -8.43 -16.13
N SER A 21 2.17 -7.42 -16.87
CA SER A 21 3.27 -6.53 -16.48
C SER A 21 2.99 -5.10 -16.88
N LYS A 22 3.37 -4.15 -16.02
CA LYS A 22 3.21 -2.73 -16.29
C LYS A 22 4.33 -1.93 -15.63
N ALA A 23 4.65 -0.78 -16.20
CA ALA A 23 5.64 0.14 -15.65
C ALA A 23 4.99 1.48 -15.29
N ASN A 24 5.61 2.21 -14.36
CA ASN A 24 5.18 3.56 -14.00
C ASN A 24 5.64 4.64 -14.99
N ILE A 25 6.40 4.27 -16.02
CA ILE A 25 6.85 5.14 -17.10
C ILE A 25 6.12 4.72 -18.37
N GLN A 26 5.40 5.66 -18.96
CA GLN A 26 4.72 5.43 -20.23
C GLN A 26 5.74 5.23 -21.35
N PRO A 27 5.55 4.29 -22.29
CA PRO A 27 6.55 3.95 -23.32
C PRO A 27 6.79 5.03 -24.41
N ALA A 28 6.45 6.30 -24.17
CA ALA A 28 6.54 7.36 -25.18
C ALA A 28 7.38 8.58 -24.73
N GLU A 29 8.18 9.05 -25.69
CA GLU A 29 8.97 10.28 -25.78
C GLU A 29 10.16 10.47 -24.82
N ASN A 30 11.37 10.28 -25.35
CA ASN A 30 12.65 10.67 -24.72
C ASN A 30 12.70 12.14 -24.27
N HIS A 31 11.85 13.01 -24.84
CA HIS A 31 11.76 14.42 -24.46
C HIS A 31 10.93 14.64 -23.18
N TYR A 32 9.90 13.82 -22.94
CA TYR A 32 9.03 13.93 -21.77
C TYR A 32 9.80 13.79 -20.45
N LEU A 33 10.75 12.85 -20.39
CA LEU A 33 11.57 12.61 -19.20
C LEU A 33 12.56 13.75 -18.88
N LYS A 34 12.80 14.69 -19.79
CA LYS A 34 13.74 15.80 -19.53
C LYS A 34 13.10 16.95 -18.76
N SER A 35 11.78 17.12 -18.88
CA SER A 35 11.07 18.30 -18.35
C SER A 35 9.90 17.96 -17.43
N CYS A 36 9.44 16.71 -17.38
CA CYS A 36 8.29 16.37 -16.54
C CYS A 36 8.63 16.52 -15.04
N THR A 37 7.64 16.90 -14.25
CA THR A 37 7.67 16.80 -12.79
C THR A 37 6.37 16.11 -12.36
N PHE A 38 6.46 15.20 -11.39
CA PHE A 38 5.32 14.45 -10.90
C PHE A 38 4.20 15.38 -10.42
N ASN A 39 2.98 15.05 -10.83
CA ASN A 39 1.75 15.64 -10.31
C ASN A 39 0.66 14.57 -10.31
N ALA A 40 -0.03 14.41 -9.18
CA ALA A 40 -1.06 13.38 -9.02
C ALA A 40 -2.24 13.54 -9.98
N THR A 41 -2.55 14.75 -10.45
CA THR A 41 -3.70 15.01 -11.34
C THR A 41 -3.29 15.16 -12.80
N SER A 42 -2.24 15.92 -13.11
CA SER A 42 -1.85 16.25 -14.48
C SER A 42 -0.76 15.37 -15.07
N ALA A 43 0.08 14.73 -14.24
CA ALA A 43 1.29 14.03 -14.69
C ALA A 43 1.60 12.79 -13.84
N LEU A 44 0.62 11.88 -13.71
CA LEU A 44 0.70 10.68 -12.88
C LEU A 44 1.86 9.74 -13.27
N TYR A 45 2.15 9.66 -14.58
CA TYR A 45 3.20 8.82 -15.16
C TYR A 45 4.56 9.52 -15.26
N CYS A 46 4.72 10.72 -14.68
CA CYS A 46 6.05 11.31 -14.58
C CYS A 46 6.82 10.69 -13.40
N PRO A 47 7.95 10.01 -13.63
CA PRO A 47 8.73 9.35 -12.59
C PRO A 47 9.66 10.28 -11.78
N ILE A 48 9.60 11.61 -12.01
CA ILE A 48 10.55 12.58 -11.46
C ILE A 48 9.91 13.35 -10.31
N PHE A 49 10.44 13.17 -9.11
CA PHE A 49 9.95 13.77 -7.87
C PHE A 49 10.96 14.76 -7.31
N ARG A 50 10.52 15.93 -6.84
CA ARG A 50 11.39 16.85 -6.10
C ARG A 50 11.47 16.43 -4.63
N LEU A 51 12.66 16.49 -4.04
CA LEU A 51 12.88 16.12 -2.64
C LEU A 51 12.04 16.97 -1.67
N GLY A 52 11.91 18.27 -1.93
CA GLY A 52 11.04 19.15 -1.15
C GLY A 52 9.56 18.75 -1.24
N PHE A 53 9.10 18.35 -2.42
CA PHE A 53 7.73 17.86 -2.63
C PHE A 53 7.46 16.58 -1.83
N LEU A 54 8.42 15.66 -1.77
CA LEU A 54 8.28 14.44 -0.96
C LEU A 54 8.09 14.74 0.54
N ALA A 55 8.87 15.69 1.07
CA ALA A 55 8.78 16.11 2.47
C ALA A 55 7.44 16.81 2.75
N GLU A 56 7.02 17.71 1.85
CA GLU A 56 5.74 18.42 1.96
C GLU A 56 4.54 17.47 1.91
N GLN A 57 4.53 16.51 0.97
CA GLN A 57 3.47 15.50 0.87
C GLN A 57 3.46 14.53 2.06
N ALA A 58 4.61 14.32 2.71
CA ALA A 58 4.69 13.57 3.95
C ALA A 58 4.28 14.39 5.20
N GLY A 59 3.97 15.68 5.05
CA GLY A 59 3.59 16.58 6.14
C GLY A 59 4.77 17.02 7.01
N GLU A 60 5.98 17.08 6.44
CA GLU A 60 7.21 17.48 7.14
C GLU A 60 7.79 18.79 6.59
N ASP A 61 8.41 19.59 7.47
CA ASP A 61 9.25 20.71 7.05
C ASP A 61 10.63 20.18 6.60
N PHE A 62 10.98 20.46 5.34
CA PHE A 62 12.25 20.08 4.75
C PHE A 62 13.45 20.64 5.54
N ALA A 63 13.37 21.86 6.09
CA ALA A 63 14.48 22.48 6.80
C ALA A 63 14.83 21.69 8.08
N VAL A 64 13.81 21.36 8.87
CA VAL A 64 13.94 20.56 10.09
C VAL A 64 14.42 19.14 9.77
N LEU A 65 13.88 18.55 8.70
CA LEU A 65 14.25 17.21 8.28
C LEU A 65 15.69 17.14 7.74
N ALA A 66 16.18 18.19 7.07
CA ALA A 66 17.55 18.26 6.58
C ALA A 66 18.57 18.40 7.71
N GLU A 67 18.22 19.11 8.79
CA GLU A 67 19.09 19.29 9.96
C GLU A 67 19.23 18.00 10.78
N LYS A 68 18.09 17.38 11.13
CA LYS A 68 18.06 16.20 12.01
C LYS A 68 18.23 14.88 11.26
N GLY A 69 17.94 14.88 9.95
CA GLY A 69 17.76 13.69 9.14
C GLY A 69 16.44 12.99 9.43
N GLY A 70 16.01 12.12 8.53
CA GLY A 70 14.82 11.29 8.72
C GLY A 70 14.63 10.29 7.59
N VAL A 71 13.52 9.54 7.65
CA VAL A 71 13.22 8.50 6.67
C VAL A 71 11.85 8.80 6.06
N ILE A 72 11.82 9.04 4.75
CA ILE A 72 10.59 9.23 3.96
C ILE A 72 10.33 7.96 3.15
N GLY A 73 9.12 7.43 3.27
CA GLY A 73 8.59 6.38 2.42
C GLY A 73 7.86 6.95 1.21
N VAL A 74 8.23 6.49 0.01
CA VAL A 74 7.47 6.67 -1.22
C VAL A 74 6.77 5.35 -1.51
N ILE A 75 5.46 5.32 -1.29
CA ILE A 75 4.65 4.11 -1.41
C ILE A 75 3.95 4.14 -2.78
N ILE A 76 4.23 3.14 -3.61
CA ILE A 76 3.63 2.97 -4.93
C ILE A 76 2.67 1.79 -4.86
N SER A 77 1.38 2.05 -4.93
CA SER A 77 0.32 1.05 -4.82
C SER A 77 -0.29 0.75 -6.19
N TRP A 78 -0.33 -0.53 -6.55
CA TRP A 78 -0.93 -1.04 -7.77
C TRP A 78 -2.11 -1.94 -7.43
N ASP A 79 -3.30 -1.36 -7.34
CA ASP A 79 -4.55 -2.12 -7.17
C ASP A 79 -5.25 -2.19 -8.52
N CYS A 80 -5.18 -3.36 -9.16
CA CYS A 80 -5.56 -3.53 -10.55
C CYS A 80 -6.63 -4.61 -10.72
N ASN A 81 -7.77 -4.21 -11.26
CA ASN A 81 -8.74 -5.15 -11.80
C ASN A 81 -8.35 -5.49 -13.25
N LEU A 82 -7.83 -6.69 -13.46
CA LEU A 82 -7.39 -7.19 -14.77
C LEU A 82 -8.54 -7.70 -15.66
N ASP A 83 -9.79 -7.53 -15.22
CA ASP A 83 -10.97 -7.68 -16.08
C ASP A 83 -11.24 -6.40 -16.90
N LEU A 84 -10.68 -5.27 -16.46
CA LEU A 84 -10.72 -3.98 -17.15
C LEU A 84 -9.52 -3.82 -18.09
N PRO A 85 -9.56 -2.88 -19.05
CA PRO A 85 -8.41 -2.59 -19.88
C PRO A 85 -7.21 -2.11 -19.07
N ASP A 86 -6.01 -2.43 -19.56
CA ASP A 86 -4.73 -2.09 -18.92
C ASP A 86 -4.58 -0.61 -18.57
N SER A 87 -5.29 0.29 -19.26
CA SER A 87 -5.32 1.74 -18.99
C SER A 87 -5.86 2.11 -17.60
N GLU A 88 -6.72 1.27 -17.02
CA GLU A 88 -7.33 1.52 -15.70
C GLU A 88 -6.40 1.14 -14.53
N CYS A 89 -5.42 0.26 -14.78
CA CYS A 89 -4.44 -0.17 -13.79
C CYS A 89 -3.34 0.89 -13.63
N ASN A 90 -3.58 1.92 -12.81
CA ASN A 90 -2.66 3.06 -12.64
C ASN A 90 -1.93 3.03 -11.29
N PRO A 91 -0.67 3.50 -11.20
CA PRO A 91 0.04 3.58 -9.93
C PRO A 91 -0.59 4.68 -9.06
N ARG A 92 -0.76 4.39 -7.76
CA ARG A 92 -1.12 5.38 -6.75
C ARG A 92 0.08 5.66 -5.85
N TYR A 93 0.50 6.92 -5.80
CA TYR A 93 1.63 7.35 -4.97
C TYR A 93 1.13 7.93 -3.66
N SER A 94 1.73 7.51 -2.55
CA SER A 94 1.56 8.13 -1.24
C SER A 94 2.91 8.32 -0.56
N PHE A 95 2.99 9.35 0.29
CA PHE A 95 4.24 9.80 0.90
C PHE A 95 4.05 9.86 2.40
N ARG A 96 4.98 9.31 3.17
CA ARG A 96 4.87 9.27 4.63
C ARG A 96 6.25 9.25 5.29
N ARG A 97 6.37 9.90 6.43
CA ARG A 97 7.54 9.73 7.31
C ARG A 97 7.47 8.37 8.03
N LEU A 98 8.53 7.57 7.92
CA LEU A 98 8.60 6.21 8.47
C LEU A 98 9.26 6.16 9.84
N ASP A 99 10.15 7.09 10.17
CA ASP A 99 10.81 7.15 11.47
C ASP A 99 9.91 7.77 12.57
N PRO A 100 9.99 7.28 13.82
CA PRO A 100 9.17 7.79 14.91
C PRO A 100 9.54 9.22 15.26
N LYS A 101 8.56 10.12 15.25
CA LYS A 101 8.72 11.51 15.72
C LYS A 101 8.91 11.52 17.24
N GLY A 102 9.98 12.14 17.72
CA GLY A 102 10.10 12.51 19.13
C GLY A 102 10.85 11.54 20.05
N ALA A 103 11.63 10.59 19.51
CA ALA A 103 12.58 9.87 20.34
C ALA A 103 13.67 10.82 20.86
N LEU A 104 13.62 11.16 22.17
CA LEU A 104 14.56 12.07 22.84
C LEU A 104 16.04 11.68 22.62
N ALA A 105 16.32 10.38 22.54
CA ALA A 105 17.67 9.85 22.35
C ALA A 105 18.14 9.83 20.87
N SER A 106 17.22 9.83 19.90
CA SER A 106 17.55 9.76 18.46
C SER A 106 16.47 10.45 17.62
N PRO A 107 16.50 11.80 17.55
CA PRO A 107 15.42 12.58 16.94
C PRO A 107 15.40 12.56 15.40
N GLY A 108 16.30 11.81 14.74
CA GLY A 108 16.40 11.73 13.29
C GLY A 108 17.36 10.65 12.80
N TYR A 109 17.81 10.78 11.55
CA TYR A 109 18.62 9.76 10.86
C TYR A 109 20.03 10.27 10.56
N ASN A 110 21.05 9.54 11.04
CA ASN A 110 22.46 9.82 10.77
C ASN A 110 23.29 8.54 10.70
N TYR A 111 24.40 8.59 9.98
CA TYR A 111 25.39 7.50 9.95
C TYR A 111 26.82 8.07 9.84
N ARG A 112 27.80 7.26 10.23
CA ARG A 112 29.22 7.62 10.14
C ARG A 112 29.92 6.70 9.15
N PHE A 113 30.75 7.26 8.29
CA PHE A 113 31.62 6.51 7.40
C PHE A 113 33.01 7.15 7.38
N ALA A 114 34.04 6.35 7.12
CA ALA A 114 35.42 6.83 7.08
C ALA A 114 36.02 6.59 5.70
N LYS A 115 36.73 7.59 5.18
CA LYS A 115 37.60 7.43 4.01
C LYS A 115 39.03 7.29 4.52
N TYR A 116 39.67 6.18 4.17
CA TYR A 116 41.02 5.84 4.61
C TYR A 116 42.03 6.24 3.53
N TYR A 117 43.15 6.81 3.95
CA TYR A 117 44.23 7.26 3.07
C TYR A 117 45.58 6.86 3.68
N SER A 118 46.56 6.57 2.84
CA SER A 118 47.95 6.38 3.28
C SER A 118 48.78 7.56 2.80
N TRP A 119 49.48 8.20 3.73
CA TRP A 119 50.39 9.31 3.43
C TRP A 119 51.73 9.03 4.12
N ASN A 120 52.82 9.00 3.35
CA ASN A 120 54.17 8.71 3.83
C ASN A 120 54.27 7.45 4.73
N GLY A 121 53.62 6.35 4.34
CA GLY A 121 53.63 5.09 5.10
C GLY A 121 52.77 5.09 6.37
N THR A 122 52.11 6.21 6.70
CA THR A 122 51.18 6.31 7.84
C THR A 122 49.74 6.24 7.37
N CYS A 123 48.97 5.29 7.92
CA CYS A 123 47.54 5.17 7.65
C CYS A 123 46.75 6.25 8.41
N THR A 124 46.03 7.08 7.66
CA THR A 124 45.16 8.14 8.18
C THR A 124 43.72 7.92 7.71
N ARG A 125 42.74 8.56 8.38
CA ARG A 125 41.34 8.51 7.95
C ARG A 125 40.63 9.83 8.17
N VAL A 126 39.69 10.15 7.28
CA VAL A 126 38.69 11.19 7.47
C VAL A 126 37.39 10.52 7.86
N LEU A 127 36.97 10.70 9.11
CA LEU A 127 35.68 10.23 9.61
C LEU A 127 34.62 11.30 9.38
N THR A 128 33.59 10.98 8.61
CA THR A 128 32.47 11.88 8.32
C THR A 128 31.21 11.35 9.00
N LYS A 129 30.51 12.22 9.74
CA LYS A 129 29.15 11.97 10.22
C LYS A 129 28.18 12.68 9.30
N ALA A 130 27.35 11.91 8.60
CA ALA A 130 26.36 12.45 7.66
C ALA A 130 24.96 12.42 8.29
N TYR A 131 24.25 13.54 8.14
CA TYR A 131 22.84 13.70 8.44
C TYR A 131 22.11 13.87 7.10
N GLY A 132 20.96 13.24 6.96
CA GLY A 132 20.24 13.31 5.70
C GLY A 132 18.93 12.56 5.69
N ILE A 133 18.27 12.62 4.54
CA ILE A 133 16.98 12.00 4.30
C ILE A 133 17.22 10.67 3.59
N ARG A 134 16.76 9.57 4.19
CA ARG A 134 16.67 8.28 3.51
C ARG A 134 15.30 8.21 2.83
N VAL A 135 15.29 7.87 1.55
CA VAL A 135 14.05 7.69 0.78
C VAL A 135 13.88 6.20 0.49
N ASP A 136 12.86 5.60 1.11
CA ASP A 136 12.53 4.19 0.93
C ASP A 136 11.37 4.06 -0.05
N VAL A 137 11.62 3.46 -1.23
CA VAL A 137 10.57 3.21 -2.23
C VAL A 137 9.92 1.87 -1.95
N ILE A 138 8.68 1.90 -1.47
CA ILE A 138 7.91 0.71 -1.09
C ILE A 138 6.87 0.46 -2.18
N VAL A 139 6.95 -0.70 -2.84
CA VAL A 139 6.02 -1.06 -3.91
C VAL A 139 5.09 -2.14 -3.39
N GLN A 140 3.79 -1.87 -3.45
CA GLN A 140 2.75 -2.83 -3.10
C GLN A 140 1.75 -2.95 -4.23
N GLY A 141 1.13 -4.12 -4.37
CA GLY A 141 0.12 -4.29 -5.38
C GLY A 141 -0.69 -5.55 -5.21
N GLN A 142 -1.95 -5.45 -5.62
CA GLN A 142 -2.90 -6.55 -5.68
C GLN A 142 -3.55 -6.52 -7.07
N ALA A 143 -3.73 -7.71 -7.64
CA ALA A 143 -4.44 -7.86 -8.89
C ALA A 143 -5.56 -8.88 -8.73
N GLY A 144 -6.74 -8.51 -9.22
CA GLY A 144 -7.89 -9.40 -9.37
C GLY A 144 -8.12 -9.69 -10.85
N LYS A 145 -8.50 -10.93 -11.17
CA LYS A 145 -9.03 -11.30 -12.47
C LYS A 145 -10.14 -12.32 -12.25
N PHE A 146 -11.22 -12.21 -13.01
CA PHE A 146 -12.34 -13.13 -12.95
C PHE A 146 -11.87 -14.57 -13.13
N SER A 147 -12.36 -15.45 -12.27
CA SER A 147 -12.10 -16.88 -12.32
C SER A 147 -13.33 -17.65 -11.88
N LEU A 148 -13.72 -18.66 -12.66
CA LEU A 148 -14.92 -19.44 -12.44
C LEU A 148 -14.93 -20.16 -11.08
N ILE A 149 -13.77 -20.70 -10.67
CA ILE A 149 -13.64 -21.51 -9.44
C ILE A 149 -14.04 -20.71 -8.19
N PRO A 150 -13.42 -19.55 -7.86
CA PRO A 150 -13.83 -18.77 -6.70
C PRO A 150 -15.27 -18.24 -6.82
N THR A 151 -15.75 -17.92 -8.02
CA THR A 151 -17.14 -17.49 -8.22
C THR A 151 -18.14 -18.56 -7.83
N VAL A 152 -17.93 -19.82 -8.23
CA VAL A 152 -18.81 -20.94 -7.87
C VAL A 152 -18.79 -21.20 -6.36
N ILE A 153 -17.62 -21.14 -5.72
CA ILE A 153 -17.49 -21.32 -4.26
C ILE A 153 -18.24 -20.22 -3.51
N THR A 154 -18.07 -18.95 -3.92
CA THR A 154 -18.77 -17.81 -3.32
C THR A 154 -20.27 -17.91 -3.51
N LEU A 155 -20.75 -18.33 -4.70
CA LEU A 155 -22.17 -18.55 -4.96
C LEU A 155 -22.74 -19.67 -4.08
N ALA A 156 -22.04 -20.79 -3.95
CA ALA A 156 -22.46 -21.89 -3.08
C ALA A 156 -22.53 -21.45 -1.61
N THR A 157 -21.54 -20.68 -1.15
CA THR A 157 -21.49 -20.15 0.22
C THR A 157 -22.62 -19.13 0.46
N ALA A 158 -22.92 -18.29 -0.53
CA ALA A 158 -24.04 -17.37 -0.46
C ALA A 158 -25.38 -18.12 -0.33
N LEU A 159 -25.61 -19.15 -1.16
CA LEU A 159 -26.84 -19.95 -1.10
C LEU A 159 -27.00 -20.70 0.22
N THR A 160 -25.93 -21.30 0.75
CA THR A 160 -25.99 -21.98 2.06
C THR A 160 -26.21 -21.00 3.21
N SER A 161 -25.68 -19.77 3.12
CA SER A 161 -25.86 -18.75 4.15
C SER A 161 -27.31 -18.27 4.31
N VAL A 162 -28.14 -18.36 3.25
CA VAL A 162 -29.58 -18.01 3.32
C VAL A 162 -30.33 -18.86 4.35
N GLY A 163 -29.88 -20.09 4.61
CA GLY A 163 -30.46 -20.97 5.63
C GLY A 163 -30.38 -20.45 7.07
N LEU A 164 -29.50 -19.49 7.37
CA LEU A 164 -29.48 -18.84 8.69
C LEU A 164 -30.76 -18.01 8.93
N GLY A 165 -31.37 -17.48 7.88
CA GLY A 165 -32.60 -16.72 7.96
C GLY A 165 -33.77 -17.56 8.47
N SER A 166 -33.94 -18.78 7.96
CA SER A 166 -35.01 -19.68 8.43
C SER A 166 -34.80 -20.08 9.89
N PHE A 167 -33.56 -20.33 10.31
CA PHE A 167 -33.25 -20.62 11.72
C PHE A 167 -33.62 -19.46 12.65
N LEU A 168 -33.27 -18.22 12.29
CA LEU A 168 -33.62 -17.04 13.08
C LEU A 168 -35.12 -16.77 13.09
N CYS A 169 -35.78 -16.91 11.93
CA CYS A 169 -37.23 -16.78 11.84
C CYS A 169 -37.95 -17.82 12.71
N ASP A 170 -37.48 -19.07 12.70
CA ASP A 170 -38.00 -20.14 13.55
C ASP A 170 -37.81 -19.84 15.03
N TRP A 171 -36.62 -19.34 15.43
CA TRP A 171 -36.35 -18.95 16.81
C TRP A 171 -37.29 -17.84 17.28
N VAL A 172 -37.44 -16.77 16.50
CA VAL A 172 -38.34 -15.66 16.84
C VAL A 172 -39.80 -16.13 16.90
N LEU A 173 -40.24 -16.94 15.93
CA LEU A 173 -41.60 -17.42 15.84
C LEU A 173 -41.98 -18.32 17.02
N LEU A 174 -41.06 -19.19 17.46
CA LEU A 174 -41.28 -20.10 18.58
C LEU A 174 -41.06 -19.46 19.96
N CYS A 175 -40.07 -18.57 20.11
CA CYS A 175 -39.77 -17.99 21.43
C CYS A 175 -40.57 -16.72 21.73
N CYS A 176 -40.84 -15.87 20.74
CA CYS A 176 -41.45 -14.56 20.96
C CYS A 176 -42.92 -14.47 20.53
N MET A 177 -43.36 -15.34 19.60
CA MET A 177 -44.70 -15.27 19.00
C MET A 177 -45.59 -16.49 19.25
N ASP A 178 -45.10 -17.52 19.95
CA ASP A 178 -45.84 -18.75 20.23
C ASP A 178 -46.90 -18.59 21.34
N LYS A 179 -47.88 -17.72 21.11
CA LYS A 179 -49.05 -17.59 21.98
C LYS A 179 -49.90 -18.87 21.88
N GLU A 180 -50.30 -19.39 23.04
CA GLU A 180 -51.11 -20.61 23.19
C GLU A 180 -50.51 -21.89 22.57
N ARG A 181 -49.18 -21.96 22.35
CA ARG A 181 -48.51 -23.11 21.70
C ARG A 181 -49.05 -23.47 20.31
N ARG A 182 -49.63 -22.50 19.60
CA ARG A 182 -50.26 -22.72 18.29
C ARG A 182 -49.25 -23.02 17.19
N TYR A 183 -48.05 -22.43 17.26
CA TYR A 183 -47.01 -22.67 16.27
C TYR A 183 -46.17 -23.89 16.62
N SER A 184 -45.88 -24.12 17.91
CA SER A 184 -45.16 -25.31 18.36
C SER A 184 -45.94 -26.62 18.13
N SER A 185 -47.26 -26.63 18.34
CA SER A 185 -48.10 -27.82 18.09
C SER A 185 -48.21 -28.21 16.61
N ARG A 186 -48.04 -27.27 15.68
CA ARG A 186 -48.04 -27.57 14.23
C ARG A 186 -46.66 -27.99 13.72
N LYS A 187 -45.59 -27.59 14.41
CA LYS A 187 -44.22 -27.87 13.99
C LYS A 187 -43.66 -29.16 14.58
N PHE A 188 -44.02 -29.48 15.82
CA PHE A 188 -43.50 -30.64 16.54
C PHE A 188 -44.61 -31.66 16.78
N GLU A 189 -44.37 -32.91 16.37
CA GLU A 189 -45.21 -34.06 16.70
C GLU A 189 -44.52 -34.88 17.80
N GLN A 190 -45.21 -35.09 18.93
CA GLN A 190 -44.65 -35.82 20.07
C GLN A 190 -44.85 -37.32 19.89
N VAL A 191 -43.76 -38.09 19.95
CA VAL A 191 -43.81 -39.56 19.88
C VAL A 191 -43.39 -40.13 21.24
N PRO A 192 -44.20 -40.98 21.90
CA PRO A 192 -43.83 -41.58 23.17
C PRO A 192 -42.67 -42.58 23.00
N LEU A 193 -41.69 -42.50 23.89
CA LEU A 193 -40.61 -43.50 24.00
C LEU A 193 -41.15 -44.71 24.78
N GLY A 194 -41.17 -45.87 24.11
CA GLY A 194 -41.51 -47.16 24.71
C GLY A 194 -40.35 -47.82 25.42
#